data_AF-A0A3C0B4C3-F1
#
_entry.id   AF-A0A3C0B4C3-F1
#
_cell.length_a   1.000
_cell.length_b   1.000
_cell.length_c   1.000
_cell.angle_alpha   90.00
_cell.angle_beta   90.00
_cell.angle_gamma   90.00
#
_symmetry.space_group_name_H-M   'P 1'
#
loop_
_entity.id
_entity.type
_entity.pdbx_description
1 polymer ?
#
loop_
_entity_poly.entity_id
_entity_poly.type
_entity_poly.pdbx_seq_one_letter_code
_entity_poly.pdbx_strand_id
1 'polypeptide(L)' 'MVRRKLFPALLEHLPKKEFSIITGARQTGKSTLLWQLEDYCKEAGFPVVFLNLENKSILSELNLSPLNLLKFLPETDR' A
#
# COMPACT_ATOMS: atom_id res chain seq x y z
N MET A 1 -5.82 -6.61 -17.34
CA MET A 1 -6.10 -6.92 -15.92
C MET A 1 -7.52 -6.43 -15.59
N VAL A 2 -8.36 -7.22 -14.90
CA VAL A 2 -9.74 -6.79 -14.57
C VAL A 2 -9.70 -5.77 -13.41
N ARG A 3 -10.38 -4.62 -13.57
CA ARG A 3 -10.53 -3.62 -12.49
C ARG A 3 -11.45 -4.16 -11.39
N ARG A 4 -11.00 -4.08 -10.14
CA ARG A 4 -11.78 -4.56 -8.98
C ARG A 4 -12.89 -3.57 -8.63
N LYS A 5 -14.03 -4.08 -8.15
CA LYS A 5 -15.21 -3.26 -7.77
C LYS A 5 -14.89 -2.18 -6.73
N LEU A 6 -14.00 -2.46 -5.77
CA LEU A 6 -13.60 -1.52 -4.72
C LEU A 6 -12.59 -0.47 -5.17
N PHE A 7 -11.97 -0.65 -6.35
CA PHE A 7 -10.90 0.23 -6.80
C PHE A 7 -11.33 1.70 -6.94
N PRO A 8 -12.47 2.04 -7.58
CA PRO A 8 -12.92 3.44 -7.67
C PRO A 8 -13.15 4.10 -6.31
N ALA A 9 -13.72 3.36 -5.34
CA ALA A 9 -13.96 3.86 -4.00
C ALA A 9 -12.64 4.16 -3.25
N LEU A 10 -11.61 3.32 -3.45
CA LEU A 10 -10.29 3.58 -2.88
C LEU A 10 -9.63 4.80 -3.52
N LEU A 11 -9.80 5.02 -4.83
CA LEU A 11 -9.28 6.22 -5.49
C LEU A 11 -9.93 7.51 -4.96
N GLU A 12 -11.24 7.48 -4.71
CA GLU A 12 -11.96 8.61 -4.11
C GLU A 12 -11.51 8.88 -2.66
N HIS A 13 -11.12 7.82 -1.93
CA HIS A 13 -10.64 7.92 -0.55
C HIS A 13 -9.17 8.35 -0.46
N LEU A 14 -8.35 8.05 -1.47
CA LEU A 14 -6.90 8.29 -1.51
C LEU A 14 -6.44 9.69 -1.06
N PRO A 15 -7.08 10.83 -1.44
CA PRO A 15 -6.63 12.16 -0.99
C PRO A 15 -7.04 12.51 0.45
N LYS A 16 -7.86 11.69 1.11
CA LYS A 16 -8.34 11.95 2.48
C LYS A 16 -7.26 11.54 3.48
N LYS A 17 -7.08 12.33 4.56
CA LYS A 17 -6.14 12.02 5.66
C LYS A 17 -6.69 10.94 6.60
N GLU A 18 -7.17 9.85 6.04
CA GLU A 18 -7.85 8.76 6.74
C GLU A 18 -7.27 7.41 6.29
N PHE A 19 -7.42 6.39 7.14
CA PHE A 19 -6.98 5.04 6.81
C PHE A 19 -8.09 4.23 6.15
N SER A 20 -7.81 3.64 4.99
CA SER A 20 -8.65 2.61 4.37
C SER A 20 -8.24 1.22 4.87
N ILE A 21 -9.18 0.49 5.48
CA ILE A 21 -8.96 -0.89 5.93
C ILE A 21 -9.71 -1.86 4.99
N ILE A 22 -8.96 -2.69 4.27
CA ILE A 22 -9.53 -3.69 3.35
C ILE A 22 -9.53 -5.06 4.04
N THR A 23 -10.71 -5.59 4.33
CA THR A 23 -10.88 -6.91 4.96
C THR A 23 -11.47 -7.92 3.98
N GLY A 24 -11.33 -9.22 4.29
CA GLY A 24 -11.96 -10.29 3.52
C GLY A 24 -11.15 -11.59 3.50
N ALA A 25 -11.81 -12.70 3.14
CA ALA A 25 -11.23 -14.04 3.09
C ALA A 25 -9.96 -14.11 2.24
N ARG A 26 -9.10 -15.12 2.47
CA ARG A 26 -7.91 -15.37 1.63
C ARG A 26 -8.31 -15.54 0.15
N GLN A 27 -7.41 -15.18 -0.76
CA GLN A 27 -7.57 -15.36 -2.22
C GLN A 27 -8.74 -14.60 -2.89
N THR A 28 -9.35 -13.63 -2.21
CA THR A 28 -10.35 -12.71 -2.81
C THR A 28 -9.72 -11.63 -3.71
N GLY A 29 -8.39 -11.58 -3.81
CA GLY A 29 -7.64 -10.64 -4.64
C GLY A 29 -7.41 -9.26 -4.02
N LYS A 30 -7.32 -9.21 -2.69
CA LYS A 30 -6.91 -8.01 -1.94
C LYS A 30 -5.53 -7.52 -2.37
N SER A 31 -4.54 -8.41 -2.48
CA SER A 31 -3.20 -8.04 -2.95
C SER A 31 -3.27 -7.46 -4.36
N THR A 32 -4.04 -8.07 -5.26
CA THR A 32 -4.27 -7.55 -6.61
C THR A 32 -4.83 -6.13 -6.62
N LEU A 33 -5.76 -5.83 -5.71
CA LEU A 33 -6.32 -4.48 -5.55
C LEU A 33 -5.28 -3.47 -5.07
N LEU A 34 -4.43 -3.86 -4.11
CA LEU A 34 -3.35 -3.00 -3.61
C LEU A 34 -2.27 -2.75 -4.67
N TRP A 35 -1.91 -3.76 -5.48
CA TRP A 35 -0.99 -3.59 -6.61
C TRP A 35 -1.54 -2.60 -7.65
N GLN A 36 -2.84 -2.71 -7.99
CA GLN A 36 -3.49 -1.75 -8.89
C GLN A 36 -3.48 -0.31 -8.35
N LEU A 37 -3.60 -0.15 -7.03
CA LEU A 37 -3.53 1.15 -6.38
C LEU A 37 -2.12 1.71 -6.39
N GLU A 38 -1.11 0.86 -6.14
CA GLU A 38 0.29 1.25 -6.24
C GLU A 38 0.65 1.69 -7.66
N ASP A 39 0.26 0.91 -8.68
CA ASP A 39 0.50 1.24 -10.09
C ASP A 39 -0.12 2.59 -10.45
N TYR A 40 -1.38 2.83 -10.04
CA TYR A 40 -2.03 4.13 -10.23
C TYR A 40 -1.27 5.27 -9.55
N CYS A 41 -0.82 5.07 -8.31
CA CYS A 41 -0.05 6.09 -7.60
C CYS A 41 1.26 6.43 -8.32
N LYS A 42 1.98 5.41 -8.80
CA LYS A 42 3.22 5.60 -9.58
C LYS A 42 2.94 6.35 -10.89
N GLU A 43 1.93 5.94 -11.64
CA GLU A 43 1.54 6.57 -12.91
C GLU A 43 1.11 8.03 -12.73
N ALA A 44 0.42 8.34 -11.62
CA ALA A 44 -0.03 9.68 -11.30
C ALA A 44 1.04 10.55 -10.59
N GLY A 45 2.23 10.00 -10.33
CA GLY A 45 3.33 10.72 -9.68
C GLY A 45 3.17 10.90 -8.17
N PHE A 46 2.29 10.14 -7.51
CA PHE A 46 2.18 10.15 -6.05
C PHE A 46 3.31 9.34 -5.41
N PRO A 47 4.00 9.86 -4.38
CA PRO A 47 4.93 9.08 -3.58
C PRO A 47 4.20 7.89 -2.95
N VAL A 48 4.68 6.68 -3.21
CA VAL A 48 4.04 5.45 -2.74
C VAL A 48 5.08 4.43 -2.31
N VAL A 49 4.76 3.71 -1.24
CA VAL A 49 5.56 2.59 -0.71
C VAL A 49 4.65 1.39 -0.57
N PHE A 50 5.11 0.24 -1.07
CA PHE A 50 4.44 -1.03 -0.86
C PHE A 50 5.21 -1.88 0.15
N LEU A 51 4.59 -2.14 1.31
CA LEU A 51 5.18 -2.97 2.37
C LEU A 51 4.51 -4.35 2.41
N ASN A 52 5.21 -5.37 1.93
CA ASN A 52 4.76 -6.75 2.04
C ASN A 52 5.24 -7.39 3.35
N LEU A 53 4.37 -7.44 4.35
CA LEU A 53 4.69 -8.06 5.66
C LEU A 53 4.78 -9.59 5.62
N GLU A 54 4.42 -10.24 4.51
CA GLU A 54 4.67 -11.69 4.32
C GLU A 54 6.15 -11.96 4.03
N ASN A 55 6.92 -10.93 3.59
CA ASN A 55 8.36 -11.03 3.48
C ASN A 55 9.00 -10.98 4.87
N LYS A 56 9.58 -12.12 5.29
CA LYS A 56 10.19 -12.28 6.61
C LYS A 56 11.29 -11.25 6.91
N SER A 57 12.05 -10.81 5.91
CA SER A 57 13.12 -9.82 6.10
C SER A 57 12.57 -8.43 6.45
N ILE A 58 11.54 -7.99 5.73
CA ILE A 58 10.84 -6.72 5.99
C ILE A 58 10.15 -6.80 7.36
N LEU A 59 9.47 -7.91 7.64
CA LEU A 59 8.79 -8.12 8.91
C LEU A 59 9.76 -8.09 10.10
N SER A 60 10.90 -8.78 10.00
CA SER A 60 11.91 -8.78 11.07
C SER A 60 12.46 -7.38 11.33
N GLU A 61 12.69 -6.61 10.27
CA GLU A 61 13.19 -5.24 10.40
C GLU A 61 12.18 -4.33 11.11
N LEU A 62 10.91 -4.39 10.73
CA LEU A 62 9.84 -3.59 11.35
C LEU A 62 9.55 -3.99 12.80
N ASN A 63 9.76 -5.26 13.16
CA ASN A 63 9.58 -5.76 14.53
C ASN A 63 10.67 -5.26 15.50
N LEU A 64 11.84 -4.86 15.01
CA LEU A 64 12.92 -4.34 15.86
C LEU A 64 12.59 -2.96 16.43
N SER A 65 11.94 -2.10 15.64
CA SER A 65 11.54 -0.76 16.06
C SER A 65 10.53 -0.16 15.08
N PRO A 66 9.50 0.55 15.55
CA PRO A 66 8.58 1.28 14.66
C PRO A 66 9.32 2.35 13.82
N LEU A 67 10.46 2.86 14.30
CA LEU A 67 11.26 3.84 13.54
C LEU A 67 11.90 3.25 12.29
N ASN A 68 12.04 1.92 12.19
CA ASN A 68 12.58 1.28 11.00
C ASN A 68 11.65 1.45 9.79
N LEU A 69 10.37 1.82 9.99
CA LEU A 69 9.48 2.23 8.91
C LEU A 69 10.09 3.34 8.05
N LEU A 70 10.81 4.28 8.66
CA LEU A 70 11.42 5.41 7.97
C LEU A 70 12.44 4.99 6.90
N LYS A 71 13.05 3.80 7.04
CA LYS A 71 14.01 3.25 6.07
C LYS A 71 13.36 2.85 4.74
N PHE A 72 12.04 2.67 4.74
CA PHE A 72 11.28 2.23 3.57
C PHE A 72 10.52 3.39 2.90
N LEU A 73 10.53 4.58 3.49
CA LEU A 73 9.89 5.75 2.90
C LEU A 73 10.75 6.32 1.76
N PRO A 74 10.15 6.78 0.65
CA PRO A 74 10.89 7.45 -0.39
C PRO A 74 11.53 8.71 0.21
N GLU A 75 12.69 9.09 -0.32
CA GLU A 75 13.28 10.38 0.01
C GLU A 75 12.25 11.45 -0.34
N THR A 76 11.75 12.12 0.69
CA THR A 76 10.84 13.24 0.53
C THR A 76 11.75 14.42 0.28
N ASP A 77 11.73 14.98 -0.93
CA ASP A 77 12.44 16.22 -1.23
C ASP A 77 12.08 17.25 -0.13
N ARG A 78 13.13 17.86 0.44
CA ARG A 78 13.02 18.95 1.42
C ARG A 78 12.43 20.20 0.81
#